data_AF-A0A355T3W6-F1
#
_entry.id   AF-A0A355T3W6-F1
#
_cell.length_a   1.000
_cell.length_b   1.000
_cell.length_c   1.000
_cell.angle_alpha   90.00
_cell.angle_beta   90.00
_cell.angle_gamma   90.00
#
_symmetry.space_group_name_H-M   'P 1'
#
loop_
_entity.id
_entity.type
_entity.pdbx_description
1 polymer ?
#
loop_
_entity_poly.entity_id
_entity_poly.type
_entity_poly.pdbx_seq_one_letter_code
_entity_poly.pdbx_strand_id
1 'polypeptide(L)'
;RPSLYAEMVWDARKRRAIADGGTIDWVVMRNRLSSLDAKNKRRVEAGLEALSDRIGFRIAPGFGERVIFREMFPSGLTLLDLREKGAGGGLSMSHVAARAEVRQLIATLELPDLHPGQQQQAQA
;
A
#
# COMPACT_ATOMS: atom_id res chain seq x y z
N ARG A 1 -12.33 21.24 5.00
CA ARG A 1 -13.31 20.22 5.43
C ARG A 1 -12.82 18.87 4.92
N PRO A 2 -12.69 17.84 5.77
CA PRO A 2 -12.31 16.50 5.34
C PRO A 2 -13.36 15.93 4.37
N SER A 3 -12.95 15.00 3.50
CA SER A 3 -13.89 14.25 2.68
C SER A 3 -14.69 13.27 3.53
N LEU A 4 -15.83 12.79 3.00
CA LEU A 4 -16.66 11.80 3.68
C LEU A 4 -15.87 10.57 4.14
N TYR A 5 -14.96 10.07 3.29
CA TYR A 5 -14.14 8.91 3.64
C TYR A 5 -13.16 9.21 4.78
N ALA A 6 -12.55 10.40 4.79
CA ALA A 6 -11.66 10.81 5.88
C ALA A 6 -12.41 10.97 7.21
N GLU A 7 -13.64 11.47 7.18
CA GLU A 7 -14.53 11.54 8.35
C GLU A 7 -14.89 10.13 8.86
N MET A 8 -15.22 9.20 7.98
CA MET A 8 -15.49 7.81 8.34
C MET A 8 -14.29 7.14 9.05
N VAL A 9 -13.06 7.38 8.57
CA VAL A 9 -11.85 6.84 9.23
C VAL A 9 -11.63 7.50 10.58
N TRP A 10 -11.87 8.81 10.69
CA TRP A 10 -11.80 9.52 11.96
C TRP A 10 -12.76 8.93 13.01
N ASP A 11 -14.02 8.70 12.62
CA ASP A 11 -15.02 8.09 13.51
C ASP A 11 -14.66 6.65 13.89
N ALA A 12 -14.05 5.90 12.97
CA ALA A 12 -13.54 4.56 13.27
C ALA A 12 -12.38 4.61 14.28
N ARG A 13 -11.44 5.54 14.13
CA ARG A 13 -10.33 5.77 15.09
C ARG A 13 -10.86 6.14 16.47
N LYS A 14 -11.84 7.05 16.54
CA LYS A 14 -12.48 7.44 17.80
C LYS A 14 -13.13 6.23 18.48
N ARG A 15 -13.88 5.41 17.73
CA ARG A 15 -14.51 4.19 18.26
C ARG A 15 -13.49 3.17 18.77
N ARG A 16 -12.40 2.96 18.03
CA ARG A 16 -11.28 2.08 18.45
C ARG A 16 -10.67 2.57 19.77
N ALA A 17 -10.31 3.85 19.84
CA ALA A 17 -9.71 4.45 21.03
C ALA A 17 -10.61 4.32 22.28
N ILE A 18 -11.93 4.43 22.13
CA ILE A 18 -12.89 4.20 23.22
C ILE A 18 -12.94 2.72 23.65
N ALA A 19 -12.83 1.80 22.69
CA ALA A 19 -12.98 0.37 22.94
C ALA A 19 -11.74 -0.28 23.57
N ASP A 20 -10.54 0.04 23.09
CA ASP A 20 -9.31 -0.61 23.53
C ASP A 20 -8.10 0.34 23.65
N GLY A 21 -8.29 1.66 23.54
CA GLY A 21 -7.21 2.64 23.57
C GLY A 21 -6.30 2.61 22.34
N GLY A 22 -6.55 1.71 21.38
CA GLY A 22 -5.76 1.57 20.17
C GLY A 22 -6.08 2.63 19.12
N THR A 23 -5.20 2.72 18.12
CA THR A 23 -5.41 3.55 16.93
C THR A 23 -5.48 2.69 15.68
N ILE A 24 -6.14 3.21 14.64
CA ILE A 24 -6.16 2.59 13.31
C ILE A 24 -5.06 3.25 12.49
N ASP A 25 -4.04 2.47 12.13
CA ASP A 25 -3.07 2.87 11.13
C ASP A 25 -3.77 2.96 9.76
N TRP A 26 -3.66 4.13 9.14
CA TRP A 26 -4.31 4.40 7.86
C TRP A 26 -3.23 4.69 6.83
N VAL A 27 -3.07 3.77 5.89
CA VAL A 27 -2.11 3.89 4.79
C VAL A 27 -2.86 4.23 3.51
N VAL A 28 -2.45 5.30 2.84
CA VAL A 28 -3.00 5.76 1.56
C VAL A 28 -1.94 5.57 0.49
N MET A 29 -2.30 4.89 -0.59
CA MET A 29 -1.43 4.70 -1.75
C MET A 29 -2.00 5.38 -2.99
N ARG A 30 -1.10 5.79 -3.88
CA ARG A 30 -1.48 6.24 -5.23
C ARG A 30 -1.62 5.02 -6.14
N ASN A 31 -2.70 4.93 -6.90
CA ASN A 31 -2.84 3.90 -7.93
C ASN A 31 -2.59 4.49 -9.33
N ARG A 32 -2.19 3.64 -10.29
CA ARG A 32 -1.97 3.99 -11.71
C ARG A 32 -0.88 5.05 -11.93
N LEU A 33 0.29 4.85 -11.31
CA LEU A 33 1.43 5.72 -11.59
C LEU A 33 1.95 5.44 -13.00
N SER A 34 1.96 6.46 -13.86
CA SER A 34 2.68 6.41 -15.13
C SER A 34 4.19 6.56 -14.90
N SER A 35 4.98 5.98 -15.80
CA SER A 35 6.45 6.10 -15.79
C SER A 35 6.94 7.50 -16.13
N LEU A 36 6.08 8.35 -16.70
CA LEU A 36 6.41 9.72 -17.07
C LEU A 36 6.34 10.63 -15.85
N ASP A 37 7.45 11.29 -15.54
CA ASP A 37 7.51 12.31 -14.48
C ASP A 37 6.84 13.62 -14.95
N ALA A 38 5.53 13.64 -14.87
CA ALA A 38 4.71 14.79 -15.25
C ALA A 38 4.58 15.80 -14.10
N LYS A 39 4.48 17.10 -14.44
CA LYS A 39 4.20 18.18 -13.47
C LYS A 39 2.99 17.88 -12.57
N ASN A 40 1.97 17.20 -13.11
CA ASN A 40 0.80 16.79 -12.34
C ASN A 40 1.12 15.74 -11.27
N LYS A 41 2.06 14.82 -11.52
CA LYS A 41 2.48 13.79 -10.55
C LYS A 41 3.07 14.45 -9.30
N ARG A 42 3.99 15.40 -9.49
CA ARG A 42 4.61 16.18 -8.40
C ARG A 42 3.59 17.03 -7.64
N ARG A 43 2.64 17.64 -8.35
CA ARG A 43 1.55 18.40 -7.72
C ARG A 43 0.64 17.53 -6.86
N VAL A 44 0.29 16.32 -7.34
CA VAL A 44 -0.53 15.36 -6.60
C VAL A 44 0.23 14.83 -5.38
N GLU A 45 1.54 14.60 -5.51
CA GLU A 45 2.42 14.20 -4.40
C GLU A 45 2.44 15.23 -3.29
N ALA A 46 2.79 16.47 -3.61
CA ALA A 46 2.82 17.56 -2.63
C ALA A 46 1.44 17.80 -1.99
N GLY A 47 0.36 17.64 -2.77
CA GLY A 47 -1.00 17.73 -2.24
C GLY A 47 -1.34 16.60 -1.27
N LEU A 48 -0.88 15.38 -1.53
CA LEU A 48 -1.07 14.24 -0.63
C LEU A 48 -0.23 14.37 0.64
N GLU A 49 1.01 14.84 0.54
CA GLU A 49 1.88 15.12 1.70
C GLU A 49 1.23 16.15 2.63
N ALA A 50 0.75 17.27 2.08
CA ALA A 50 0.04 18.27 2.89
C ALA A 50 -1.26 17.74 3.52
N LEU A 51 -1.93 16.79 2.87
CA LEU A 51 -3.13 16.13 3.43
C LEU A 51 -2.77 15.07 4.48
N SER A 52 -1.66 14.36 4.31
CA SER A 52 -1.13 13.38 5.24
C SER A 52 -0.93 14.00 6.61
N ASP A 53 -0.28 15.15 6.68
CA ASP A 53 -0.03 15.87 7.93
C ASP A 53 -1.33 16.33 8.62
N ARG A 54 -2.33 16.73 7.84
CA ARG A 54 -3.59 17.26 8.39
C ARG A 54 -4.60 16.17 8.78
N ILE A 55 -4.63 15.06 8.07
CA ILE A 55 -5.62 13.98 8.24
C ILE A 55 -5.03 12.81 9.04
N GLY A 56 -3.72 12.67 9.07
CA GLY A 56 -3.00 11.66 9.83
C GLY A 56 -3.03 10.29 9.18
N PHE A 57 -2.78 10.18 7.88
CA PHE A 57 -2.53 8.91 7.20
C PHE A 57 -1.07 8.82 6.78
N ARG A 58 -0.52 7.62 6.60
CA ARG A 58 0.82 7.42 6.03
C ARG A 58 0.69 7.23 4.51
N ILE A 59 1.66 7.73 3.75
CA ILE A 59 1.66 7.55 2.30
C ILE A 59 2.50 6.33 1.95
N ALA A 60 1.91 5.40 1.20
CA ALA A 60 2.60 4.25 0.64
C ALA A 60 3.00 4.47 -0.83
N PRO A 61 4.08 3.80 -1.29
CA PRO A 61 4.43 3.77 -2.70
C PRO A 61 3.28 3.18 -3.53
N GLY A 62 3.07 3.77 -4.69
CA GLY A 62 1.96 3.41 -5.57
C GLY A 62 2.28 2.25 -6.52
N PHE A 63 1.25 1.75 -7.18
CA PHE A 63 1.39 0.73 -8.22
C PHE A 63 1.29 1.33 -9.62
N GLY A 64 2.10 0.76 -10.53
CA GLY A 64 1.93 0.98 -11.96
C GLY A 64 0.72 0.22 -12.50
N GLU A 65 0.09 0.75 -13.54
CA GLU A 65 -0.92 0.01 -14.28
C GLU A 65 -0.25 -1.07 -15.15
N ARG A 66 -0.62 -2.33 -14.95
CA ARG A 66 0.00 -3.48 -15.63
C ARG A 66 -1.04 -4.54 -16.00
N VAL A 67 -0.89 -5.11 -17.19
CA VAL A 67 -1.81 -6.12 -17.73
C VAL A 67 -1.78 -7.43 -16.94
N ILE A 68 -0.63 -7.78 -16.35
CA ILE A 68 -0.43 -9.02 -15.57
C ILE A 68 -1.47 -9.22 -14.47
N PHE A 69 -1.92 -8.15 -13.80
CA PHE A 69 -2.96 -8.24 -12.77
C PHE A 69 -4.29 -8.74 -13.33
N ARG A 70 -4.63 -8.35 -14.57
CA ARG A 70 -5.84 -8.80 -15.27
C ARG A 70 -5.70 -10.20 -15.83
N GLU A 71 -4.51 -10.58 -16.29
CA GLU A 71 -4.22 -11.92 -16.81
C GLU A 71 -4.27 -13.00 -15.73
N MET A 72 -3.80 -12.69 -14.52
CA MET A 72 -3.83 -13.64 -13.40
C MET A 72 -5.21 -13.77 -12.74
N PHE A 73 -6.07 -12.76 -12.89
CA PHE A 73 -7.37 -12.69 -12.21
C PHE A 73 -8.27 -13.93 -12.47
N PRO A 74 -8.44 -14.43 -13.71
CA PRO A 74 -9.27 -15.61 -13.97
C PRO A 74 -8.77 -16.88 -13.29
N SER A 75 -7.47 -16.97 -13.02
CA SER A 75 -6.85 -18.13 -12.36
C SER A 75 -6.79 -17.98 -10.84
N GLY A 76 -7.23 -16.84 -10.28
CA GLY A 76 -7.10 -16.54 -8.86
C GLY A 76 -5.65 -16.42 -8.37
N LEU A 77 -4.71 -16.16 -9.28
CA LEU A 77 -3.28 -16.07 -8.96
C LEU A 77 -2.86 -14.63 -8.62
N THR A 78 -1.79 -14.51 -7.84
CA THR A 78 -1.14 -13.24 -7.52
C THR A 78 0.30 -13.20 -8.05
N LEU A 79 0.92 -12.02 -8.04
CA LEU A 79 2.34 -11.87 -8.41
C LEU A 79 3.29 -12.68 -7.52
N LEU A 80 2.86 -13.03 -6.31
CA LEU A 80 3.67 -13.79 -5.36
C LEU A 80 3.69 -15.29 -5.73
N ASP A 81 2.71 -15.75 -6.50
CA ASP A 81 2.60 -17.14 -6.97
C ASP A 81 3.43 -17.42 -8.22
N LEU A 82 3.96 -16.38 -8.87
CA LEU A 82 4.84 -16.50 -10.03
C LEU A 82 6.17 -17.17 -9.61
N ARG A 83 6.27 -18.47 -9.83
CA ARG A 83 7.51 -19.24 -9.67
C ARG A 83 8.50 -18.84 -10.77
N GLU A 84 9.76 -18.61 -10.39
CA GLU A 84 10.86 -18.28 -11.32
C GLU A 84 11.13 -19.36 -12.39
N LYS A 85 10.59 -20.57 -12.23
CA LYS A 85 10.81 -21.71 -13.12
C LYS A 85 9.53 -22.46 -13.57
N GLY A 86 8.33 -21.94 -13.35
CA GLY A 86 7.10 -22.77 -13.43
C GLY A 86 5.95 -22.27 -14.33
N ALA A 87 5.87 -20.98 -14.63
CA ALA A 87 4.87 -20.49 -15.59
C ALA A 87 5.50 -20.56 -16.99
N GLY A 88 4.81 -21.19 -17.96
CA GLY A 88 5.33 -21.52 -19.31
C GLY A 88 5.76 -20.35 -20.21
N GLY A 89 6.06 -19.18 -19.65
CA GLY A 89 6.72 -18.04 -20.29
C GLY A 89 7.55 -17.33 -19.22
N GLY A 90 8.82 -17.02 -19.53
CA GLY A 90 9.74 -16.39 -18.59
C GLY A 90 9.18 -15.11 -17.94
N LEU A 91 9.67 -14.79 -16.74
CA LEU A 91 9.32 -13.54 -16.05
C LEU A 91 9.68 -12.34 -16.93
N SER A 92 8.65 -11.60 -17.38
CA SER A 92 8.88 -10.32 -18.05
C SER A 92 9.43 -9.31 -17.03
N MET A 93 10.17 -8.30 -17.51
CA MET A 93 10.63 -7.19 -16.66
C MET A 93 9.46 -6.46 -15.97
N SER A 94 8.27 -6.45 -16.61
CA SER A 94 7.06 -5.89 -16.00
C SER A 94 6.61 -6.68 -14.77
N HIS A 95 6.71 -8.01 -14.80
CA HIS A 95 6.37 -8.88 -13.67
C HIS A 95 7.34 -8.66 -12.50
N VAL A 96 8.64 -8.56 -12.79
CA VAL A 96 9.67 -8.30 -11.79
C VAL A 96 9.42 -6.96 -11.09
N ALA A 97 9.15 -5.90 -11.86
CA ALA A 97 8.86 -4.59 -11.30
C ALA A 97 7.57 -4.59 -10.46
N ALA A 98 6.52 -5.26 -10.93
CA ALA A 98 5.27 -5.38 -10.17
C ALA A 98 5.48 -6.12 -8.83
N ARG A 99 6.30 -7.18 -8.81
CA ARG A 99 6.67 -7.91 -7.58
C ARG A 99 7.44 -7.01 -6.61
N ALA A 100 8.35 -6.18 -7.13
CA ALA A 100 9.08 -5.21 -6.31
C ALA A 100 8.14 -4.16 -5.70
N GLU A 101 7.20 -3.62 -6.48
CA GLU A 101 6.18 -2.68 -6.00
C GLU A 101 5.35 -3.30 -4.85
N VAL A 102 4.87 -4.54 -5.01
CA VAL A 102 4.12 -5.26 -3.96
C VAL A 102 4.96 -5.45 -2.70
N ARG A 103 6.24 -5.85 -2.82
CA ARG A 103 7.13 -5.99 -1.67
C ARG A 103 7.34 -4.67 -0.93
N GLN A 104 7.49 -3.57 -1.67
CA GLN A 104 7.63 -2.23 -1.09
C GLN A 104 6.37 -1.82 -0.34
N LEU A 105 5.18 -2.14 -0.86
CA LEU A 105 3.92 -1.92 -0.15
C LEU A 105 3.88 -2.72 1.16
N ILE A 106 4.17 -4.02 1.11
CA ILE A 106 4.18 -4.90 2.29
C ILE A 106 5.12 -4.36 3.37
N ALA A 107 6.32 -3.92 2.98
CA ALA A 107 7.28 -3.31 3.91
C ALA A 107 6.74 -2.01 4.55
N THR A 108 5.93 -1.23 3.82
CA THR A 108 5.32 0.01 4.34
C THR A 108 4.22 -0.26 5.35
N LEU A 109 3.57 -1.44 5.29
CA LEU A 109 2.45 -1.77 6.17
C LEU A 109 2.88 -2.13 7.60
N GLU A 110 4.19 -2.32 7.87
CA GLU A 110 4.73 -2.57 9.22
C GLU A 110 3.96 -3.68 9.96
N LEU A 111 3.64 -4.77 9.24
CA LEU A 111 2.78 -5.83 9.78
C LEU A 111 3.48 -6.57 10.94
N PRO A 112 2.79 -6.81 12.08
CA PRO A 112 3.40 -7.37 13.29
C PRO A 112 4.12 -8.71 13.07
N ASP A 113 3.55 -9.59 12.25
CA ASP A 113 4.07 -10.96 12.05
C ASP A 113 5.24 -11.02 11.06
N LEU A 114 5.51 -9.93 10.33
CA LEU A 114 6.65 -9.82 9.42
C LEU A 114 7.90 -9.24 10.11
N HIS A 115 7.76 -8.70 11.32
CA HIS A 115 8.84 -8.16 12.13
C HIS A 115 8.82 -8.75 13.56
N PRO A 116 9.21 -10.03 13.72
CA PRO A 116 9.15 -10.73 15.01
C PRO A 116 10.00 -10.08 16.12
N GLY A 117 10.95 -9.21 15.78
CA GLY A 117 11.83 -8.52 16.75
C GLY A 117 11.21 -7.31 17.48
N GLN A 118 10.07 -6.79 17.06
CA GLN A 118 9.44 -5.60 17.68
C GLN A 118 8.37 -5.95 18.72
N GLN A 119 7.83 -7.17 18.69
CA GLN A 119 6.81 -7.62 19.65
C GLN A 119 7.38 -7.83 21.07
N GLN A 120 8.69 -8.07 21.21
CA GLN A 120 9.34 -8.25 22.53
C GLN A 120 9.62 -6.94 23.27
N GLN A 121 9.67 -5.79 22.59
CA GLN A 121 9.93 -4.49 23.24
C GLN A 121 8.66 -3.80 23.74
N ALA A 122 7.48 -4.17 23.22
CA ALA A 122 6.20 -3.60 23.66
C ALA A 122 5.62 -4.29 24.92
N GLN A 123 6.28 -5.34 25.43
CA GLN A 123 5.86 -6.10 26.63
C GLN A 123 6.86 -5.99 27.79
N ALA A 124 7.86 -5.10 27.70
CA ALA A 124 8.87 -4.87 28.73
C ALA A 124 8.67 -3.54 29.44
#